data_AF-U9UDV0-F1
#
_entry.id   AF-U9UDV0-F1
#
_cell.length_a   1.000
_cell.length_b   1.000
_cell.length_c   1.000
_cell.angle_alpha   90.00
_cell.angle_beta   90.00
_cell.angle_gamma   90.00
#
_symmetry.space_group_name_H-M   'P 1'
#
loop_
_entity.id
_entity.type
_entity.pdbx_description
1 polymer ?
#
loop_
_entity_poly.entity_id
_entity_poly.type
_entity_poly.pdbx_seq_one_letter_code
_entity_poly.pdbx_strand_id
1 'polypeptide(L)' 'MEFVPYDQFKNIEFIAEGGFSKIYKATWIDGPVINYSNTRNIRQENYTVVLKKLNNSNNITSKELNE' A
#
# COMPACT_ATOMS: atom_id res chain seq x y z
N MET A 1 3.33 5.74 -11.02
CA MET A 1 3.19 5.43 -9.58
C MET A 1 2.39 6.55 -8.95
N GLU A 2 1.50 6.22 -8.04
CA GLU A 2 0.64 7.19 -7.34
C GLU A 2 1.10 7.28 -5.88
N PHE A 3 1.23 8.49 -5.35
CA PHE A 3 1.42 8.69 -3.92
C PHE A 3 0.05 8.74 -3.24
N VAL A 4 -0.13 7.93 -2.20
CA VAL A 4 -1.39 7.81 -1.46
C VAL A 4 -1.13 8.14 0.02
N PRO A 5 -1.82 9.15 0.58
CA PRO A 5 -1.78 9.43 2.01
C PRO A 5 -2.20 8.21 2.86
N TYR A 6 -1.51 7.94 3.97
CA TYR A 6 -1.76 6.73 4.77
C TYR A 6 -3.16 6.69 5.42
N ASP A 7 -3.76 7.86 5.67
CA ASP A 7 -5.10 8.02 6.24
C ASP A 7 -6.25 7.56 5.31
N GLN A 8 -5.95 7.37 4.02
CA GLN A 8 -6.83 6.78 3.00
C GLN A 8 -7.02 5.26 3.15
N PHE A 9 -6.20 4.61 3.99
CA PHE A 9 -6.34 3.19 4.30
C PHE A 9 -7.14 2.99 5.60
N LYS A 10 -8.17 2.14 5.54
CA LYS A 10 -9.00 1.72 6.68
C LYS A 10 -8.95 0.21 6.85
N ASN A 11 -9.51 -0.28 7.96
CA ASN A 11 -9.60 -1.70 8.28
C ASN A 11 -8.22 -2.39 8.15
N ILE A 12 -7.20 -1.76 8.72
CA ILE A 12 -5.81 -2.22 8.60
C ILE A 12 -5.61 -3.40 9.55
N GLU A 13 -5.49 -4.59 8.99
CA GLU A 13 -5.35 -5.86 9.70
C GLU A 13 -3.94 -6.42 9.48
N PHE A 14 -3.26 -6.80 10.55
CA PHE A 14 -1.96 -7.46 10.45
C PHE A 14 -2.12 -8.87 9.88
N ILE A 15 -1.30 -9.22 8.89
CA ILE A 15 -1.29 -10.55 8.27
C ILE A 15 -0.08 -11.35 8.75
N ALA A 16 1.12 -10.78 8.59
CA ALA A 16 2.37 -11.47 8.84
C ALA A 16 3.53 -10.50 9.03
N GLU A 17 4.57 -10.98 9.69
CA GLU A 17 5.86 -10.31 9.82
C GLU A 17 6.95 -11.30 9.43
N GLY A 18 7.95 -10.81 8.71
CA GLY A 18 9.12 -11.57 8.33
C GLY A 18 10.23 -10.64 7.88
N GLY A 19 11.47 -11.10 7.94
CA GLY A 19 12.67 -10.33 7.55
C GLY A 19 12.58 -8.86 7.98
N PHE A 20 12.41 -7.98 6.99
CA PHE A 20 12.47 -6.52 7.15
C PHE A 20 11.12 -5.83 6.95
N SER A 21 10.00 -6.56 7.03
CA SER A 21 8.70 -5.93 6.81
C SER A 21 7.55 -6.56 7.58
N LYS A 22 6.52 -5.75 7.81
CA LYS A 22 5.21 -6.17 8.30
C LYS A 22 4.20 -6.02 7.16
N ILE A 23 3.41 -7.05 6.96
CA ILE A 23 2.37 -7.13 5.92
C ILE A 23 1.00 -6.91 6.57
N TYR A 24 0.21 -6.02 5.97
CA TYR A 24 -1.14 -5.72 6.41
C TYR A 24 -2.13 -5.85 5.25
N LYS A 25 -3.35 -6.27 5.55
CA LYS A 25 -4.51 -6.11 4.68
C LYS A 25 -5.14 -4.76 5.01
N ALA A 26 -5.60 -4.02 4.01
CA ALA A 26 -6.34 -2.79 4.24
C ALA A 26 -7.37 -2.53 3.14
N THR A 27 -8.31 -1.64 3.42
CA THR A 27 -9.23 -1.04 2.44
C THR A 27 -8.71 0.33 2.06
N TRP A 28 -8.38 0.56 0.79
CA TRP A 28 -8.11 1.89 0.24
C TRP A 28 -9.45 2.54 -0.14
N ILE A 29 -9.84 3.60 0.58
CA ILE A 29 -11.16 4.24 0.42
C ILE A 29 -11.34 4.77 -1.01
N ASP A 30 -10.44 5.64 -1.45
CA ASP A 30 -10.52 6.21 -2.80
C ASP A 30 -10.18 5.19 -3.89
N GLY A 31 -9.37 4.19 -3.56
CA GLY A 31 -8.95 3.11 -4.45
C GLY A 31 -8.19 3.56 -5.71
N PRO A 32 -7.76 2.62 -6.57
CA PRO A 32 -6.95 2.95 -7.73
C PRO A 32 -7.78 3.62 -8.84
N VAL A 33 -7.13 4.47 -9.64
CA VAL A 33 -7.70 4.94 -10.90
C VAL A 33 -7.75 3.77 -11.89
N ILE A 34 -8.96 3.46 -12.37
CA ILE A 34 -9.20 2.42 -13.38
C ILE A 34 -9.40 2.99 -14.78
N ASN A 35 -9.73 4.29 -14.88
CA ASN A 35 -9.85 4.98 -16.15
C ASN A 35 -9.45 6.46 -16.00
N TYR A 36 -8.51 6.89 -16.84
CA TYR A 36 -8.11 8.28 -16.97
C TYR A 36 -8.93 8.93 -18.08
N SER A 37 -9.70 9.97 -17.73
CA SER A 37 -10.46 10.76 -18.70
C SER A 37 -10.09 12.24 -18.60
N ASN A 38 -10.37 13.01 -19.65
CA ASN A 38 -10.04 14.43 -19.72
C ASN A 38 -10.80 15.29 -18.70
N THR A 39 -11.91 14.80 -18.14
CA THR A 39 -12.76 15.56 -17.22
C THR A 39 -12.66 15.07 -15.79
N ARG A 40 -12.61 13.75 -15.58
CA ARG A 40 -12.48 13.15 -14.25
C ARG A 40 -11.93 11.73 -14.32
N ASN A 41 -11.00 11.40 -13.43
CA ASN A 41 -10.54 10.03 -13.26
C ASN A 41 -11.62 9.17 -12.59
N ILE A 42 -11.86 7.99 -13.13
CA ILE A 42 -12.75 6.99 -12.52
C ILE A 42 -11.89 6.12 -11.61
N ARG A 43 -12.29 6.03 -10.34
CA ARG A 43 -11.63 5.19 -9.35
C ARG A 43 -12.51 4.03 -8.93
N GLN A 44 -11.88 2.93 -8.54
CA GLN A 44 -12.56 1.82 -7.90
C GLN A 44 -12.48 1.98 -6.38
N GLU A 45 -13.49 2.60 -5.79
CA GLU A 45 -13.56 2.85 -4.35
C GLU A 45 -13.57 1.57 -3.51
N ASN A 46 -13.18 1.69 -2.23
CA ASN A 46 -13.14 0.60 -1.24
C ASN A 46 -12.34 -0.63 -1.70
N TYR A 47 -11.18 -0.38 -2.31
CA TYR A 47 -10.36 -1.42 -2.89
C TYR A 47 -9.54 -2.15 -1.81
N THR A 48 -9.56 -3.49 -1.81
CA THR A 48 -8.73 -4.26 -0.87
C THR A 48 -7.28 -4.30 -1.36
N VAL A 49 -6.35 -3.89 -0.50
CA VAL A 49 -4.91 -3.83 -0.79
C VAL A 49 -4.09 -4.57 0.26
N VAL A 50 -2.84 -4.86 -0.11
CA VAL A 50 -1.80 -5.31 0.82
C VAL A 50 -0.81 -4.16 1.03
N LEU A 51 -0.57 -3.79 2.28
CA LEU A 51 0.45 -2.82 2.67
C LEU A 51 1.68 -3.55 3.19
N LYS A 52 2.85 -3.36 2.55
CA LYS A 52 4.16 -3.82 3.04
C LYS A 52 4.87 -2.66 3.72
N LYS A 53 4.86 -2.64 5.06
CA LYS A 53 5.58 -1.65 5.86
C LYS A 53 7.00 -2.15 6.11
N LEU A 54 8.00 -1.43 5.63
CA LEU A 54 9.40 -1.75 5.91
C LEU A 54 9.76 -1.39 7.36
N ASN A 55 10.48 -2.28 8.03
CA ASN A 55 11.05 -2.07 9.37
C ASN A 55 12.28 -1.16 9.23
N ASN A 56 12.43 -0.16 10.11
CA ASN A 56 13.52 0.84 10.20
C ASN A 56 14.52 0.88 9.03
N SER A 57 14.42 1.91 8.18
CA SER A 57 15.25 2.11 6.98
C SER A 57 16.73 2.39 7.23
N ASN A 58 17.20 2.38 8.49
CA ASN A 58 18.56 2.79 8.83
C ASN A 58 19.62 1.71 8.57
N ASN A 59 19.23 0.46 8.29
CA ASN A 59 20.15 -0.67 8.08
C ASN A 59 19.63 -1.71 7.06
N ILE A 60 18.79 -1.31 6.09
CA ILE A 60 18.37 -2.24 5.03
C ILE A 60 19.51 -2.36 4.02
N THR A 61 20.11 -3.54 3.91
CA THR A 61 21.11 -3.83 2.87
C THR A 61 20.42 -4.13 1.54
N SER A 62 21.07 -3.81 0.42
CA SER A 62 20.50 -4.03 -0.92
C SER A 62 20.17 -5.48 -1.25
N LYS A 63 20.70 -6.46 -0.50
CA LYS A 63 20.34 -7.87 -0.61
C LYS A 63 18.94 -8.16 -0.05
N GLU A 64 18.50 -7.41 0.95
CA GLU A 64 17.24 -7.61 1.68
C GLU A 64 16.04 -7.01 0.95
N LEU A 65 16.28 -6.15 -0.04
CA LEU A 65 15.26 -5.57 -0.92
C LEU A 65 14.83 -6.51 -2.06
N ASN A 66 15.58 -7.59 -2.27
CA ASN A 66 15.37 -8.52 -3.40
C ASN A 66 14.66 -9.82 -2.97
N GLU A 67 14.21 -9.90 -1.71
CA GLU A 67 13.34 -10.97 -1.19
C GLU A 67 11.86 -10.77 -1.53
#